data_AF-A0AAV0WLI1-F1
#
_entry.id   AF-A0AAV0WLI1-F1
#
_cell.length_a   1.000
_cell.length_b   1.000
_cell.length_c   1.000
_cell.angle_alpha   90.00
_cell.angle_beta   90.00
_cell.angle_gamma   90.00
#
_symmetry.space_group_name_H-M   'P 1'
#
loop_
_entity.id
_entity.type
_entity.pdbx_description
1 polymer ?
#
loop_
_entity_poly.entity_id
_entity_poly.type
_entity_poly.pdbx_seq_one_letter_code
_entity_poly.pdbx_strand_id
1 'polypeptide(L)'
;MCLELIAEFDPFLANHISKFGNKGKGSTSYLSFSVYEKFIEMMGEKVKNTIINEIKNAKYFSIVVDSTPDISHTDQLACIFRYGKLMVNL
;
A
#
# COMPACT_ATOMS: atom_id res chain seq x y z
N MET A 1 -10.20 -4.89 11.93
CA MET A 1 -8.81 -4.39 11.84
C MET A 1 -8.34 -4.46 10.39
N CYS A 2 -7.41 -3.63 9.94
CA CYS A 2 -7.06 -3.54 8.51
C CYS A 2 -6.52 -4.87 7.91
N LEU A 3 -5.81 -5.72 8.69
CA LEU A 3 -5.45 -7.08 8.24
C LEU A 3 -6.65 -8.02 8.03
N GLU A 4 -7.75 -7.83 8.76
CA GLU A 4 -8.96 -8.64 8.55
C GLU A 4 -9.62 -8.29 7.20
N LEU A 5 -9.55 -7.02 6.77
CA LEU A 5 -10.02 -6.60 5.45
C LEU A 5 -9.16 -7.18 4.32
N ILE A 6 -7.83 -7.18 4.51
CA ILE A 6 -6.92 -7.81 3.54
C ILE A 6 -7.18 -9.33 3.46
N ALA A 7 -7.51 -9.96 4.59
CA ALA A 7 -7.81 -11.38 4.65
C ALA A 7 -9.07 -11.80 3.88
N GLU A 8 -9.99 -10.88 3.59
CA GLU A 8 -11.14 -11.17 2.70
C GLU A 8 -10.69 -11.60 1.29
N PHE A 9 -9.49 -11.17 0.88
CA PHE A 9 -8.92 -11.44 -0.44
C PHE A 9 -7.71 -12.40 -0.40
N ASP A 10 -7.28 -12.83 0.79
CA ASP A 10 -6.14 -13.73 1.00
C ASP A 10 -6.55 -14.91 1.92
N PRO A 11 -6.86 -16.09 1.34
CA PRO A 11 -7.25 -17.28 2.10
C PRO A 11 -6.20 -17.76 3.10
N PHE A 12 -4.91 -17.53 2.83
CA PHE A 12 -3.83 -17.90 3.73
C PHE A 12 -3.86 -17.01 4.98
N LEU A 13 -4.00 -15.70 4.79
CA LEU A 13 -4.11 -14.75 5.88
C LEU A 13 -5.41 -14.96 6.69
N ALA A 14 -6.54 -15.22 6.02
CA ALA A 14 -7.80 -15.53 6.68
C ALA A 14 -7.70 -16.75 7.59
N ASN A 15 -7.09 -17.83 7.10
CA ASN A 15 -6.86 -19.05 7.87
C ASN A 15 -5.92 -18.81 9.07
N HIS A 16 -4.90 -17.95 8.91
CA HIS A 16 -4.02 -17.57 10.01
C HIS A 16 -4.77 -16.80 11.09
N ILE A 17 -5.50 -15.75 10.73
CA ILE A 17 -6.27 -14.92 11.67
C ILE A 17 -7.33 -15.76 12.39
N SER A 18 -8.06 -16.62 11.68
CA SER A 18 -9.05 -17.52 12.27
C SER A 18 -8.44 -18.45 13.34
N LYS A 19 -7.22 -18.97 13.10
CA LYS A 19 -6.55 -19.90 14.01
C LYS A 19 -5.81 -19.24 15.17
N PHE A 20 -5.26 -18.04 14.95
CA PHE A 20 -4.28 -17.43 15.87
C PHE A 20 -4.62 -16.02 16.34
N GLY A 21 -5.61 -15.36 15.72
CA GLY A 21 -5.96 -13.95 15.99
C GLY A 21 -6.23 -13.64 17.46
N ASN A 22 -6.94 -14.55 18.15
CA ASN A 22 -7.34 -14.40 19.56
C ASN A 22 -6.94 -15.59 20.44
N LYS A 23 -5.86 -16.30 20.09
CA LYS A 23 -5.44 -17.54 20.77
C LYS A 23 -4.72 -17.31 22.11
N GLY A 24 -4.44 -16.05 22.47
CA GLY A 24 -3.75 -15.69 23.72
C GLY A 24 -2.23 -15.68 23.59
N LYS A 25 -1.51 -15.82 24.71
CA LYS A 25 -0.04 -15.74 24.75
C LYS A 25 0.60 -16.99 24.12
N GLY A 26 1.77 -16.80 23.49
CA GLY A 26 2.56 -17.90 22.91
C GLY A 26 2.25 -18.23 21.45
N SER A 27 1.30 -17.53 20.83
CA SER A 27 1.03 -17.61 19.39
C SER A 27 1.17 -16.26 18.71
N THR A 28 1.72 -16.26 17.50
CA THR A 28 1.79 -15.06 16.66
C THR A 28 0.45 -14.83 15.99
N SER A 29 -0.25 -13.76 16.35
CA SER A 29 -1.60 -13.46 15.82
C SER A 29 -1.60 -12.63 14.53
N TYR A 30 -0.48 -11.97 14.22
CA TYR A 30 -0.33 -10.89 13.24
C TYR A 30 -1.16 -9.63 13.49
N LEU A 31 -2.12 -9.65 14.43
CA LEU A 31 -3.00 -8.52 14.71
C LEU A 31 -2.37 -7.40 15.57
N SER A 32 -1.08 -7.48 15.92
CA SER A 32 -0.43 -6.38 16.62
C SER A 32 -0.20 -5.20 15.66
N PHE A 33 -0.31 -3.98 16.17
CA PHE A 33 -0.05 -2.75 15.42
C PHE A 33 1.26 -2.82 14.63
N SER A 34 2.34 -3.24 15.30
CA SER A 34 3.68 -3.37 14.71
C SER A 34 3.78 -4.37 13.56
N VAL A 35 2.95 -5.42 13.56
CA VAL A 35 2.96 -6.42 12.48
C VAL A 35 2.14 -5.92 11.31
N TYR A 36 0.91 -5.45 11.58
CA TYR A 36 0.06 -4.87 10.54
C TYR A 36 0.74 -3.70 9.78
N GLU A 37 1.41 -2.79 10.48
CA GLU A 37 2.14 -1.68 9.83
C GLU A 37 3.21 -2.19 8.85
N LYS A 38 3.95 -3.25 9.22
CA LYS A 38 4.93 -3.86 8.31
C LYS A 38 4.30 -4.45 7.06
N PHE A 39 3.11 -5.04 7.18
CA PHE A 39 2.37 -5.53 6.01
C PHE A 39 2.01 -4.38 5.06
N ILE A 40 1.49 -3.27 5.59
CA ILE A 40 1.17 -2.07 4.78
C ILE A 40 2.43 -1.50 4.14
N GLU A 41 3.52 -1.37 4.89
CA GLU A 41 4.79 -0.86 4.37
C GLU A 41 5.31 -1.71 3.21
N MET A 42 5.37 -3.04 3.38
CA MET A 42 5.84 -3.96 2.34
C MET A 42 4.96 -3.93 1.08
N MET A 43 3.63 -3.95 1.24
CA MET A 43 2.72 -3.87 0.11
C MET A 43 2.80 -2.52 -0.60
N GLY A 44 2.86 -1.43 0.18
CA GLY A 44 3.03 -0.08 -0.33
C GLY A 44 4.33 0.07 -1.11
N GLU A 45 5.44 -0.47 -0.60
CA GLU A 45 6.73 -0.46 -1.29
C GLU A 45 6.67 -1.24 -2.60
N LYS A 46 6.03 -2.43 -2.61
CA LYS A 46 5.88 -3.23 -3.82
C LYS A 46 5.08 -2.50 -4.90
N VAL A 47 3.96 -1.88 -4.54
CA VAL A 47 3.12 -1.10 -5.45
C VAL A 47 3.88 0.12 -5.95
N LYS A 48 4.52 0.88 -5.04
CA LYS A 48 5.34 2.05 -5.36
C LYS A 48 6.45 1.71 -6.36
N ASN A 49 7.21 0.63 -6.12
CA ASN A 49 8.28 0.20 -7.02
C ASN A 49 7.75 -0.21 -8.40
N THR A 50 6.57 -0.83 -8.45
CA THR A 50 5.91 -1.16 -9.71
C THR A 50 5.55 0.11 -10.49
N ILE A 51 4.88 1.07 -9.84
CA ILE A 51 4.51 2.37 -10.43
C ILE A 51 5.75 3.12 -10.92
N ILE A 52 6.83 3.18 -10.13
CA ILE A 52 8.08 3.84 -10.52
C ILE A 52 8.67 3.20 -11.77
N ASN A 53 8.67 1.86 -11.85
CA ASN A 53 9.17 1.16 -13.03
C ASN A 53 8.29 1.44 -14.26
N GLU A 54 6.98 1.48 -14.10
CA GLU A 54 6.07 1.85 -15.20
C GLU A 54 6.29 3.28 -15.69
N ILE A 55 6.48 4.24 -14.79
CA ILE A 55 6.83 5.63 -15.13
C ILE A 55 8.16 5.69 -15.89
N LYS A 56 9.19 4.99 -15.41
CA LYS A 56 10.52 4.95 -16.07
C LYS A 56 10.46 4.36 -17.48
N ASN A 57 9.57 3.41 -17.72
CA ASN A 57 9.38 2.77 -19.01
C ASN A 57 8.40 3.51 -19.93
N ALA A 58 7.62 4.47 -19.41
CA ALA A 58 6.67 5.22 -20.19
C ALA A 58 7.40 6.18 -21.15
N LYS A 59 6.92 6.25 -22.40
CA LYS A 59 7.47 7.19 -23.39
C LYS A 59 7.30 8.65 -22.96
N TYR A 60 6.18 8.94 -22.30
CA TYR A 60 5.84 10.26 -21.80
C TYR A 60 5.18 10.15 -20.42
N PHE A 61 5.50 11.09 -19.54
CA PHE A 61 4.82 11.29 -18.27
C PHE A 61 4.72 12.79 -17.98
N SER A 62 3.80 13.17 -17.11
CA SER A 62 3.68 14.53 -16.58
C SER A 62 3.60 14.51 -15.07
N ILE A 63 4.07 15.58 -14.42
CA ILE A 63 3.97 15.77 -12.98
C ILE A 63 3.06 16.98 -12.74
N VAL A 64 2.07 16.82 -11.86
CA VAL A 64 1.28 17.93 -11.31
C VAL A 64 1.70 18.11 -9.86
N VAL A 65 2.06 19.34 -9.50
CA VAL A 65 2.42 19.70 -8.13
C VAL A 65 1.39 20.71 -7.65
N ASP A 66 0.73 20.41 -6.54
CA ASP A 66 -0.27 21.25 -5.92
C ASP A 66 0.06 21.43 -4.43
N SER A 67 -0.07 22.64 -3.90
CA SER A 67 0.17 22.94 -2.49
C SER A 67 -1.07 23.58 -1.91
N THR A 68 -1.57 23.03 -0.81
CA THR A 68 -2.70 23.59 -0.07
C THR A 68 -2.30 23.81 1.40
N PRO A 69 -2.36 25.04 1.92
CA PRO A 69 -2.14 25.27 3.35
C PRO A 69 -3.28 24.64 4.16
N ASP A 70 -2.95 23.89 5.20
CA ASP A 70 -3.92 23.35 6.13
C ASP A 70 -4.30 24.36 7.24
N ILE A 71 -5.23 23.97 8.12
CA ILE A 71 -5.70 24.80 9.24
C ILE A 71 -4.57 25.20 10.20
N SER A 72 -3.47 24.42 10.24
CA SER A 72 -2.29 24.71 11.06
C SER A 72 -1.29 25.65 10.37
N HIS A 73 -1.64 26.17 9.18
CA HIS A 73 -0.73 26.92 8.30
C HIS A 73 0.49 26.10 7.85
N THR A 74 0.36 24.76 7.82
CA THR A 74 1.35 23.87 7.22
C THR A 74 0.96 23.60 5.77
N ASP A 75 1.90 23.81 4.85
CA ASP A 75 1.69 23.51 3.43
C ASP A 75 1.68 22.00 3.19
N GLN A 76 0.56 21.49 2.70
CA GLN A 76 0.41 20.10 2.25
C GLN A 76 0.72 20.04 0.74
N LEU A 77 1.89 19.48 0.40
CA LEU A 77 2.35 19.34 -0.98
C LEU A 77 1.93 17.98 -1.57
N ALA A 78 1.17 18.01 -2.66
CA ALA A 78 0.82 16.84 -3.44
C ALA A 78 1.61 16.81 -4.76
N CYS A 79 2.29 15.69 -5.02
CA CYS A 79 2.96 15.41 -6.29
C CYS A 79 2.26 14.25 -7.00
N ILE A 80 1.59 14.53 -8.12
CA ILE A 80 0.81 13.56 -8.88
C ILE A 80 1.55 13.24 -10.18
N PHE A 81 1.89 11.96 -10.36
CA PHE A 81 2.48 11.44 -11.59
C PHE A 81 1.37 10.91 -12.51
N ARG A 82 1.35 11.35 -13.76
CA ARG A 82 0.47 10.79 -14.81
C ARG A 82 1.34 10.19 -15.91
N TYR A 83 1.13 8.92 -16.22
CA TYR A 83 1.88 8.18 -17.23
C TYR A 83 0.96 7.25 -18.00
N GLY A 84 1.29 6.98 -19.26
CA GLY A 84 0.55 6.06 -20.11
C GLY A 84 1.28 4.73 -20.23
N LYS A 85 0.56 3.62 -20.03
CA LYS A 85 1.07 2.28 -20.31
C LYS A 85 0.75 1.92 -21.76
N LEU A 86 1.77 1.85 -22.62
CA LEU A 86 1.65 1.26 -23.94
C LEU A 86 1.55 -0.26 -23.76
N MET A 87 0.34 -0.80 -23.80
CA MET A 87 0.15 -2.24 -23.98
C MET A 87 0.39 -2.56 -25.45
N VAL A 88 1.59 -3.06 -25.76
CA VAL A 88 1.80 -3.78 -27.01
C VAL A 88 1.20 -5.17 -26.77
N ASN A 89 -0.02 -5.38 -27.29
CA ASN A 89 -0.56 -6.73 -27.39
C ASN A 89 0.30 -7.49 -28.41
N LEU A 90 1.18 -8.36 -27.92
CA LEU A 90 1.84 -9.39 -28.71
C LEU A 90 0.93 -10.61 -28.79
#